data_AF-A0A947C2W4-F1
#
_entry.id   AF-A0A947C2W4-F1
#
_cell.length_a   1.000
_cell.length_b   1.000
_cell.length_c   1.000
_cell.angle_alpha   90.00
_cell.angle_beta   90.00
_cell.angle_gamma   90.00
#
_symmetry.space_group_name_H-M   'P 1'
#
loop_
_entity.id
_entity.type
_entity.pdbx_description
1 polymer ?
#
loop_
_entity_poly.entity_id
_entity_poly.type
_entity_poly.pdbx_seq_one_letter_code
_entity_poly.pdbx_strand_id
1 'polypeptide(L)'
;MAAEDADRDGTSCDPVTLECTDFEKWASSTCEPCVSDENWSSSDHRCVPMYFNGGRFPDDHTGFCLPEAQREFIGAPYSCSGEEPYVMVLHECVSMSGAASSAYCGPREDFTTCYAVLAQLGELGCPDGRDDPCPAGGLCRYVQDKNNKWNYLCTYACTSDSECRNKQGGELCCGGYCGA
;
A
#
# COMPACT_ATOMS: atom_id res chain seq x y z
N MET A 1 36.01 -18.16 -14.70
CA MET A 1 34.70 -18.84 -14.74
C MET A 1 33.66 -17.78 -14.44
N ALA A 2 32.67 -17.68 -15.31
CA ALA A 2 31.70 -16.60 -15.41
C ALA A 2 30.78 -16.51 -14.18
N ALA A 3 30.46 -15.28 -13.77
CA ALA A 3 29.19 -14.95 -13.14
C ALA A 3 28.58 -13.86 -14.03
N GLU A 4 28.05 -14.29 -15.17
CA GLU A 4 27.18 -13.47 -16.00
C GLU A 4 25.88 -13.26 -15.21
N ASP A 5 25.69 -12.01 -14.77
CA ASP A 5 24.48 -11.22 -15.00
C ASP A 5 23.24 -12.08 -15.34
N ALA A 6 22.62 -12.65 -14.31
CA ALA A 6 21.30 -13.21 -14.43
C ALA A 6 20.28 -12.09 -14.16
N ASP A 7 20.27 -11.07 -15.02
CA ASP A 7 19.06 -10.27 -15.27
C ASP A 7 18.02 -11.24 -15.86
N ARG A 8 17.31 -11.93 -14.97
CA ARG A 8 16.11 -12.69 -15.35
C ARG A 8 15.00 -11.69 -15.59
N ASP A 9 14.89 -11.28 -16.86
CA ASP A 9 13.67 -10.91 -17.58
C ASP A 9 12.42 -10.91 -16.67
N GLY A 10 12.11 -9.76 -16.06
CA GLY A 10 10.82 -9.50 -15.40
C GLY A 10 10.69 -9.69 -13.88
N THR A 11 11.69 -10.21 -13.16
CA THR A 11 11.60 -10.41 -11.69
C THR A 11 12.35 -9.34 -10.90
N SER A 12 11.80 -8.91 -9.77
CA SER A 12 12.49 -8.00 -8.85
C SER A 12 13.21 -8.76 -7.73
N CYS A 13 14.44 -8.34 -7.48
CA CYS A 13 15.31 -8.96 -6.49
C CYS A 13 15.52 -8.05 -5.29
N ASP A 14 15.43 -8.64 -4.10
CA ASP A 14 15.83 -7.99 -2.86
C ASP A 14 17.34 -7.70 -2.94
N PRO A 15 17.78 -6.44 -2.84
CA PRO A 15 19.18 -6.07 -2.99
C PRO A 15 20.04 -6.44 -1.76
N VAL A 16 19.42 -6.79 -0.63
CA VAL A 16 20.06 -7.20 0.62
C VAL A 16 20.24 -8.72 0.66
N THR A 17 19.21 -9.48 0.32
CA THR A 17 19.25 -10.96 0.36
C THR A 17 19.65 -11.59 -0.97
N LEU A 18 19.60 -10.83 -2.07
CA LEU A 18 19.79 -11.29 -3.46
C LEU A 18 18.74 -12.31 -3.91
N GLU A 19 17.63 -12.45 -3.18
CA GLU A 19 16.53 -13.34 -3.55
C GLU A 19 15.57 -12.61 -4.49
N CYS A 20 15.33 -13.20 -5.66
CA CYS A 20 14.38 -12.69 -6.64
C CYS A 20 12.99 -13.28 -6.40
N THR A 21 11.99 -12.41 -6.38
CA THR A 21 10.59 -12.76 -6.11
C THR A 21 9.77 -12.77 -7.40
N ASP A 22 8.63 -13.44 -7.38
CA ASP A 22 7.65 -13.45 -8.48
C ASP A 22 6.92 -12.10 -8.67
N PHE A 23 7.31 -11.04 -7.93
CA PHE A 23 6.74 -9.72 -8.14
C PHE A 23 7.16 -9.21 -9.51
N GLU A 24 6.18 -8.98 -10.39
CA GLU A 24 6.41 -8.40 -11.70
C GLU A 24 7.15 -7.05 -11.52
N LYS A 25 8.25 -6.88 -12.25
CA LYS A 25 8.78 -5.55 -12.52
C LYS A 25 7.62 -4.72 -13.09
N TRP A 26 7.32 -3.57 -12.50
CA TRP A 26 6.30 -2.60 -12.95
C TRP A 26 4.84 -2.87 -12.59
N ALA A 27 4.57 -3.66 -11.55
CA ALA A 27 3.28 -3.58 -10.85
C ALA A 27 3.05 -2.08 -10.52
N SER A 28 1.93 -1.51 -10.94
CA SER A 28 1.74 -0.05 -11.10
C SER A 28 0.60 0.50 -10.25
N SER A 29 0.16 -0.26 -9.26
CA SER A 29 -1.03 0.06 -8.48
C SER A 29 -0.75 0.30 -6.99
N THR A 30 -1.59 1.18 -6.45
CA THR A 30 -1.58 1.63 -5.07
C THR A 30 -1.40 0.47 -4.10
N CYS A 31 -0.46 0.58 -3.15
CA CYS A 31 -0.25 -0.39 -2.07
C CYS A 31 0.23 -1.79 -2.51
N GLU A 32 0.81 -1.95 -3.71
CA GLU A 32 1.41 -3.21 -4.11
C GLU A 32 2.68 -3.56 -3.30
N PRO A 33 2.87 -4.84 -2.94
CA PRO A 33 4.09 -5.29 -2.29
C PRO A 33 5.29 -5.22 -3.24
N CYS A 34 6.46 -5.00 -2.67
CA CYS A 34 7.72 -4.90 -3.41
C CYS A 34 8.89 -5.34 -2.53
N VAL A 35 10.03 -5.62 -3.15
CA VAL A 35 11.28 -5.97 -2.46
C VAL A 35 12.41 -4.98 -2.75
N SER A 36 12.26 -4.16 -3.79
CA SER A 36 13.23 -3.14 -4.18
C SER A 36 12.56 -1.97 -4.88
N ASP A 37 13.25 -0.83 -4.96
CA ASP A 37 12.80 0.34 -5.72
C ASP A 37 12.71 0.06 -7.23
N GLU A 38 13.34 -1.01 -7.73
CA GLU A 38 13.29 -1.42 -9.14
C GLU A 38 11.98 -2.12 -9.52
N ASN A 39 11.13 -2.46 -8.54
CA ASN A 39 9.80 -2.99 -8.78
C ASN A 39 8.86 -2.00 -9.48
N TRP A 40 9.22 -0.72 -9.62
CA TRP A 40 8.29 0.33 -10.01
C TRP A 40 8.72 1.12 -11.26
N SER A 41 7.74 1.69 -11.96
CA SER A 41 7.92 2.43 -13.22
C SER A 41 7.91 3.95 -13.06
N SER A 42 7.31 4.48 -11.98
CA SER A 42 7.31 5.92 -11.68
C SER A 42 8.54 6.32 -10.85
N SER A 43 9.15 7.45 -11.18
CA SER A 43 10.26 8.02 -10.39
C SER A 43 9.87 8.45 -8.98
N ASP A 44 8.57 8.61 -8.74
CA ASP A 44 8.06 9.31 -7.55
C ASP A 44 7.57 8.35 -6.47
N HIS A 45 7.75 7.04 -6.66
CA HIS A 45 7.42 6.02 -5.66
C HIS A 45 8.65 5.22 -5.29
N ARG A 46 8.64 4.69 -4.07
CA ARG A 46 9.70 3.82 -3.55
C ARG A 46 9.09 2.59 -2.90
N CYS A 47 9.92 1.57 -2.76
CA CYS A 47 9.58 0.41 -1.97
C CYS A 47 9.86 0.71 -0.51
N VAL A 48 8.83 0.95 0.29
CA VAL A 48 8.97 1.47 1.66
C VAL A 48 8.50 0.42 2.66
N PRO A 49 9.25 0.18 3.76
CA PRO A 49 8.80 -0.69 4.82
C PRO A 49 7.54 -0.14 5.47
N MET A 50 6.54 -1.01 5.65
CA MET A 50 5.33 -0.72 6.40
C MET A 50 5.43 -1.25 7.83
N TYR A 51 4.78 -0.56 8.76
CA TYR A 51 4.52 -1.04 10.12
C TYR A 51 3.02 -1.21 10.34
N PHE A 52 2.64 -2.21 11.13
CA PHE A 52 1.24 -2.45 11.49
C PHE A 52 1.18 -3.04 12.90
N ASN A 53 0.27 -2.54 13.74
CA ASN A 53 0.15 -2.93 15.15
C ASN A 53 1.47 -2.87 15.93
N GLY A 54 2.31 -1.86 15.65
CA GLY A 54 3.59 -1.64 16.33
C GLY A 54 4.73 -2.56 15.92
N GLY A 55 4.55 -3.37 14.87
CA GLY A 55 5.59 -4.25 14.33
C GLY A 55 5.82 -4.03 12.83
N ARG A 56 6.97 -4.47 12.33
CA ARG A 56 7.26 -4.53 10.89
C ARG A 56 6.24 -5.45 10.21
N PHE A 57 5.69 -5.02 9.08
CA PHE A 57 4.67 -5.75 8.34
C PHE A 57 4.98 -5.86 6.84
N PRO A 58 4.63 -6.99 6.20
CA PRO A 58 4.28 -8.27 6.81
C PRO A 58 5.50 -8.97 7.44
N ASP A 59 6.68 -8.63 6.95
CA ASP A 59 7.98 -9.18 7.35
C ASP A 59 9.10 -8.15 7.05
N ASP A 60 10.34 -8.50 7.36
CA ASP A 60 11.50 -7.63 7.20
C ASP A 60 11.95 -7.45 5.73
N HIS A 61 11.44 -8.26 4.80
CA HIS A 61 11.86 -8.31 3.40
C HIS A 61 10.85 -7.70 2.43
N THR A 62 9.65 -7.40 2.91
CA THR A 62 8.54 -6.90 2.08
C THR A 62 8.26 -5.44 2.38
N GLY A 63 8.48 -4.57 1.39
CA GLY A 63 8.00 -3.20 1.40
C GLY A 63 6.68 -3.07 0.63
N PHE A 64 6.18 -1.84 0.59
CA PHE A 64 5.02 -1.46 -0.21
C PHE A 64 5.34 -0.25 -1.06
N CYS A 65 4.74 -0.20 -2.24
CA CYS A 65 4.92 0.92 -3.13
C CYS A 65 4.20 2.16 -2.61
N LEU A 66 4.97 3.12 -2.12
CA LEU A 66 4.47 4.36 -1.53
C LEU A 66 5.07 5.58 -2.26
N PRO A 67 4.26 6.61 -2.57
CA PRO A 67 4.75 7.85 -3.16
C PRO A 67 5.60 8.65 -2.17
N GLU A 68 6.58 9.40 -2.68
CA GLU A 68 7.34 10.35 -1.87
C GLU A 68 6.45 11.50 -1.40
N ALA A 69 6.58 11.88 -0.12
CA ALA A 69 5.81 13.00 0.42
C ALA A 69 6.34 14.33 -0.14
N GLN A 70 5.41 15.20 -0.54
CA GLN A 70 5.76 16.46 -1.18
C GLN A 70 5.96 17.58 -0.17
N ARG A 71 6.70 18.61 -0.60
CA ARG A 71 6.85 19.88 0.13
C ARG A 71 6.62 21.02 -0.85
N GLU A 72 5.77 21.96 -0.47
CA GLU A 72 5.49 23.13 -1.31
C GLU A 72 6.74 24.02 -1.48
N PHE A 73 7.57 24.13 -0.45
CA PHE A 73 8.83 24.88 -0.47
C PHE A 73 9.84 24.34 0.55
N ILE A 74 11.11 24.72 0.40
CA ILE A 74 12.18 24.37 1.35
C ILE A 74 11.83 24.98 2.72
N GLY A 75 11.62 24.13 3.72
CA GLY A 75 11.19 24.52 5.06
C GLY A 75 9.73 24.19 5.38
N ALA A 76 8.89 23.93 4.37
CA ALA A 76 7.50 23.50 4.59
C ALA A 76 7.42 22.10 5.24
N PRO A 77 6.37 21.79 6.00
CA PRO A 77 6.08 20.42 6.40
C PRO A 77 5.83 19.55 5.17
N TYR A 78 6.08 18.25 5.30
CA TYR A 78 5.69 17.28 4.30
C TYR A 78 4.16 17.15 4.25
N SER A 79 3.63 16.91 3.06
CA SER A 79 2.20 16.72 2.83
C SER A 79 1.93 15.59 1.87
N CYS A 80 0.92 14.80 2.20
CA CYS A 80 0.33 13.77 1.34
C CYS A 80 -1.02 14.28 0.84
N SER A 81 -0.98 15.18 -0.13
CA SER A 81 -2.17 15.83 -0.67
C SER A 81 -2.48 15.26 -2.05
N GLY A 82 -3.63 14.58 -2.17
CA GLY A 82 -4.23 14.22 -3.47
C GLY A 82 -4.05 12.78 -3.94
N GLU A 83 -3.41 11.90 -3.15
CA GLU A 83 -3.18 10.50 -3.52
C GLU A 83 -3.83 9.54 -2.52
N GLU A 84 -5.15 9.55 -2.42
CA GLU A 84 -5.87 8.62 -1.54
C GLU A 84 -5.63 7.15 -1.97
N PRO A 85 -5.42 6.23 -1.03
CA PRO A 85 -5.62 6.34 0.43
C PRO A 85 -4.37 6.78 1.22
N TYR A 86 -3.36 7.35 0.57
CA TYR A 86 -2.12 7.77 1.21
C TYR A 86 -2.27 9.15 1.86
N VAL A 87 -2.75 9.17 3.10
CA VAL A 87 -2.96 10.42 3.84
C VAL A 87 -2.01 10.64 4.99
N MET A 88 -1.21 9.64 5.34
CA MET A 88 -0.23 9.74 6.42
C MET A 88 1.14 10.01 5.84
N VAL A 89 1.80 11.03 6.38
CA VAL A 89 3.23 11.24 6.16
C VAL A 89 3.98 10.26 7.06
N LEU A 90 4.65 9.30 6.45
CA LEU A 90 5.59 8.40 7.10
C LEU A 90 6.96 9.07 7.10
N HIS A 91 7.44 9.48 8.27
CA HIS A 91 8.70 10.20 8.40
C HIS A 91 9.89 9.24 8.57
N GLU A 92 11.05 9.68 8.09
CA GLU A 92 12.35 9.04 8.34
C GLU A 92 12.45 7.59 7.84
N CYS A 93 11.65 7.20 6.84
CA CYS A 93 11.71 5.86 6.28
C CYS A 93 12.90 5.70 5.33
N VAL A 94 13.52 4.52 5.38
CA VAL A 94 14.55 4.08 4.43
C VAL A 94 13.89 3.10 3.47
N SER A 95 14.06 3.28 2.16
CA SER A 95 13.51 2.33 1.18
C SER A 95 14.18 0.97 1.30
N MET A 96 13.53 -0.08 0.77
CA MET A 96 14.06 -1.44 0.75
C MET A 96 15.38 -1.53 -0.05
N SER A 97 15.63 -0.59 -0.97
CA SER A 97 16.92 -0.47 -1.67
C SER A 97 18.02 0.26 -0.88
N GLY A 98 17.75 0.69 0.35
CA GLY A 98 18.72 1.38 1.20
C GLY A 98 18.96 2.84 0.78
N ALA A 99 18.00 3.48 0.13
CA ALA A 99 18.09 4.91 -0.21
C ALA A 99 18.20 5.78 1.05
N ALA A 100 18.64 7.03 0.87
CA ALA A 100 18.67 7.98 1.99
C ALA A 100 17.28 8.14 2.60
N SER A 101 17.23 8.24 3.93
CA SER A 101 15.99 8.39 4.69
C SER A 101 15.18 9.60 4.17
N SER A 102 13.90 9.40 3.91
CA SER A 102 12.98 10.41 3.38
C SER A 102 11.60 10.30 4.04
N ALA A 103 10.65 11.12 3.58
CA ALA A 103 9.26 11.02 3.96
C ALA A 103 8.42 10.49 2.80
N TYR A 104 7.45 9.62 3.12
CA TYR A 104 6.59 8.97 2.15
C TYR A 104 5.13 9.12 2.54
N CYS A 105 4.25 8.86 1.59
CA CYS A 105 2.82 8.86 1.79
C CYS A 105 2.33 7.43 1.89
N GLY A 106 1.71 7.11 3.02
CA GLY A 106 1.18 5.79 3.31
C GLY A 106 -0.25 5.85 3.84
N PRO A 107 -0.92 4.69 3.88
CA PRO A 107 -2.17 4.58 4.60
C PRO A 107 -1.94 4.71 6.11
N ARG A 108 -3.01 4.79 6.90
CA ARG A 108 -2.89 4.83 8.37
C ARG A 108 -2.53 3.47 8.95
N GLU A 109 -1.24 3.26 9.11
CA GLU A 109 -0.57 2.06 9.63
C GLU A 109 -1.08 1.57 11.00
N ASP A 110 -1.72 2.43 11.79
CA ASP A 110 -2.34 2.03 13.08
C ASP A 110 -3.61 1.17 12.92
N PHE A 111 -4.28 1.25 11.76
CA PHE A 111 -5.59 0.63 11.56
C PHE A 111 -5.73 -0.17 10.27
N THR A 112 -4.93 0.15 9.24
CA THR A 112 -5.03 -0.52 7.95
C THR A 112 -3.67 -0.95 7.44
N THR A 113 -3.69 -1.93 6.53
CA THR A 113 -2.52 -2.34 5.76
C THR A 113 -2.72 -2.10 4.28
N CYS A 114 -1.60 -2.04 3.56
CA CYS A 114 -1.66 -2.03 2.11
C CYS A 114 -2.35 -3.28 1.52
N TYR A 115 -2.27 -4.44 2.18
CA TYR A 115 -3.06 -5.60 1.78
C TYR A 115 -4.57 -5.40 1.99
N ALA A 116 -4.99 -4.74 3.08
CA ALA A 116 -6.41 -4.42 3.28
C ALA A 116 -6.92 -3.41 2.25
N VAL A 117 -6.11 -2.41 1.91
CA VAL A 117 -6.40 -1.47 0.81
C VAL A 117 -6.56 -2.24 -0.50
N LEU A 118 -5.59 -3.09 -0.88
CA LEU A 118 -5.68 -3.89 -2.10
C LEU A 118 -6.90 -4.81 -2.13
N ALA A 119 -7.25 -5.44 -1.01
CA ALA A 119 -8.43 -6.28 -0.91
C ALA A 119 -9.72 -5.49 -1.16
N GLN A 120 -9.82 -4.26 -0.64
CA GLN A 120 -10.95 -3.38 -0.92
C GLN A 120 -10.99 -2.97 -2.39
N LEU A 121 -9.85 -2.59 -2.98
CA LEU A 121 -9.77 -2.22 -4.39
C LEU A 121 -10.06 -3.38 -5.36
N GLY A 122 -9.72 -4.59 -4.95
CA GLY A 122 -10.02 -5.82 -5.67
C GLY A 122 -11.45 -6.33 -5.47
N GLU A 123 -12.26 -5.66 -4.63
CA GLU A 123 -13.59 -6.12 -4.21
C GLU A 123 -13.55 -7.56 -3.69
N LEU A 124 -12.55 -7.85 -2.84
CA LEU A 124 -12.37 -9.19 -2.28
C LEU A 124 -13.59 -9.56 -1.43
N GLY A 125 -14.26 -10.64 -1.81
CA GLY A 125 -15.41 -11.16 -1.07
C GLY A 125 -15.00 -11.78 0.25
N CYS A 126 -15.76 -11.47 1.31
CA CYS A 126 -15.62 -12.09 2.62
C CYS A 126 -16.90 -12.88 2.95
N PRO A 127 -16.98 -14.16 2.57
CA PRO A 127 -18.18 -14.96 2.78
C PRO A 127 -18.54 -15.03 4.27
N ASP A 128 -19.84 -15.16 4.53
CA ASP A 128 -20.41 -15.25 5.88
C ASP A 128 -20.27 -13.99 6.76
N GLY A 129 -19.82 -12.87 6.19
CA GLY A 129 -19.78 -11.58 6.90
C GLY A 129 -18.73 -11.51 8.01
N ARG A 130 -17.69 -12.35 7.94
CA ARG A 130 -16.61 -12.43 8.93
C ARG A 130 -15.36 -11.71 8.44
N ASP A 131 -14.59 -11.14 9.38
CA ASP A 131 -13.37 -10.40 9.06
C ASP A 131 -12.18 -11.34 8.71
N ASP A 132 -12.20 -12.61 9.13
CA ASP A 132 -11.12 -13.60 8.90
C ASP A 132 -10.64 -13.77 7.44
N PRO A 133 -11.50 -13.70 6.40
CA PRO A 133 -11.08 -13.76 5.00
C PRO A 133 -10.40 -12.49 4.51
N CYS A 134 -10.52 -11.38 5.23
CA CYS A 134 -9.89 -10.11 4.86
C CYS A 134 -8.43 -10.07 5.37
N PRO A 135 -7.50 -9.52 4.59
CA PRO A 135 -6.12 -9.33 5.06
C PRO A 135 -6.05 -8.49 6.33
N ALA A 136 -4.91 -8.56 7.02
CA ALA A 136 -4.68 -7.80 8.26
C ALA A 136 -5.04 -6.31 8.10
N GLY A 137 -5.80 -5.76 9.05
CA GLY A 137 -6.33 -4.39 8.96
C GLY A 137 -7.61 -4.25 8.11
N GLY A 138 -8.07 -5.34 7.50
CA GLY A 138 -9.32 -5.41 6.74
C GLY A 138 -10.53 -5.76 7.60
N LEU A 139 -11.70 -5.33 7.15
CA LEU A 139 -13.00 -5.51 7.79
C LEU A 139 -14.01 -6.01 6.75
N CYS A 140 -14.82 -7.02 7.08
CA CYS A 140 -15.86 -7.50 6.20
C CYS A 140 -17.16 -6.72 6.40
N ARG A 141 -17.61 -5.99 5.38
CA ARG A 141 -18.82 -5.17 5.47
C ARG A 141 -19.76 -5.43 4.31
N TYR A 142 -21.06 -5.26 4.57
CA TYR A 142 -22.09 -5.37 3.55
C TYR A 142 -22.19 -4.02 2.83
N VAL A 143 -21.62 -3.96 1.62
CA VAL A 143 -21.43 -2.74 0.84
C VAL A 143 -21.80 -2.97 -0.62
N GLN A 144 -21.89 -1.91 -1.41
CA GLN A 144 -22.14 -2.01 -2.84
C GLN A 144 -20.83 -2.26 -3.60
N ASP A 145 -20.84 -3.26 -4.47
CA ASP A 145 -19.79 -3.44 -5.48
C ASP A 145 -19.90 -2.36 -6.58
N LYS A 146 -18.91 -2.29 -7.48
CA LYS A 146 -18.87 -1.40 -8.65
C LYS A 146 -20.04 -1.56 -9.62
N ASN A 147 -20.80 -2.65 -9.50
CA ASN A 147 -22.00 -2.92 -10.28
C ASN A 147 -23.29 -2.56 -9.50
N ASN A 148 -23.16 -1.85 -8.37
CA ASN A 148 -24.23 -1.48 -7.44
C ASN A 148 -24.95 -2.67 -6.78
N LYS A 149 -24.30 -3.84 -6.69
CA LYS A 149 -24.84 -5.01 -6.00
C LYS A 149 -24.33 -5.08 -4.58
N TRP A 150 -25.24 -5.35 -3.65
CA TRP A 150 -24.90 -5.50 -2.25
C TRP A 150 -24.29 -6.87 -1.96
N ASN A 151 -23.06 -6.88 -1.47
CA ASN A 151 -22.30 -8.08 -1.13
C ASN A 151 -21.47 -7.86 0.14
N TYR A 152 -20.97 -8.94 0.74
CA TYR A 152 -19.95 -8.85 1.78
C TYR A 152 -18.57 -8.74 1.14
N LEU A 153 -17.97 -7.55 1.23
CA LEU A 153 -16.65 -7.25 0.68
C LEU A 153 -15.70 -6.79 1.79
N CYS A 154 -14.41 -7.03 1.57
CA CYS A 154 -13.37 -6.50 2.42
C CYS A 154 -13.27 -4.98 2.23
N THR A 155 -13.25 -4.31 3.36
CA THR A 155 -13.12 -2.85 3.56
C THR A 155 -11.95 -2.65 4.51
N TYR A 156 -11.63 -1.40 4.86
CA TYR A 156 -10.65 -1.13 5.92
C TYR A 156 -11.10 0.03 6.80
N ALA A 157 -10.62 0.04 8.04
CA ALA A 157 -10.97 1.06 9.01
C ALA A 157 -10.50 2.45 8.58
N CYS A 158 -11.27 3.47 8.94
CA CYS A 158 -10.92 4.87 8.73
C CYS A 158 -11.41 5.75 9.87
N THR A 159 -10.82 6.94 9.99
CA THR A 159 -11.29 7.97 10.92
C THR A 159 -11.76 9.26 10.23
N SER A 160 -11.45 9.43 8.95
CA SER A 160 -11.90 10.54 8.13
C SER A 160 -12.00 10.15 6.67
N ASP A 161 -12.85 10.86 5.91
CA ASP A 161 -13.12 10.57 4.50
C ASP A 161 -11.87 10.60 3.61
N SER A 162 -10.88 11.41 3.98
CA SER A 162 -9.60 11.48 3.26
C SER A 162 -8.84 10.16 3.26
N GLU A 163 -9.05 9.29 4.25
CA GLU A 163 -8.39 7.98 4.33
C GLU A 163 -8.94 6.98 3.29
N CYS A 164 -10.07 7.29 2.68
CA CYS A 164 -10.75 6.44 1.70
C CYS A 164 -10.40 6.85 0.27
N ARG A 165 -10.41 5.89 -0.67
CA ARG A 165 -10.06 6.17 -2.06
C ARG A 165 -11.23 6.79 -2.82
N ASN A 166 -11.23 8.11 -3.04
CA ASN A 166 -12.22 8.76 -3.91
C ASN A 166 -11.85 8.60 -5.38
N LYS A 167 -12.10 7.42 -5.95
CA LYS A 167 -11.79 7.23 -7.37
C LYS A 167 -12.76 7.85 -8.36
N GLN A 168 -13.94 8.36 -7.94
CA GLN A 168 -14.92 9.19 -8.68
C GLN A 168 -16.37 9.05 -8.13
N GLY A 169 -16.59 8.79 -6.84
CA GLY A 169 -17.94 8.43 -6.35
C GLY A 169 -18.27 8.70 -4.88
N GLY A 170 -17.36 9.24 -4.06
CA GLY A 170 -17.65 9.52 -2.66
C GLY A 170 -17.56 8.28 -1.77
N GLU A 171 -16.48 7.50 -1.86
CA GLU A 171 -16.14 6.56 -0.79
C GLU A 171 -15.81 7.39 0.45
N LEU A 172 -16.81 7.61 1.28
CA LEU A 172 -16.66 8.31 2.55
C LEU A 172 -16.31 7.30 3.64
N CYS A 173 -15.77 7.81 4.73
CA CYS A 173 -15.59 7.05 5.95
C CYS A 173 -16.94 6.85 6.65
N CYS A 174 -17.82 6.06 6.03
CA CYS A 174 -19.17 5.80 6.49
C CYS A 174 -19.17 4.63 7.46
N GLY A 175 -19.59 4.86 8.70
CA GLY A 175 -19.61 3.82 9.74
C GLY A 175 -18.21 3.37 10.19
N GLY A 176 -17.17 4.17 9.91
CA GLY A 176 -15.79 3.91 10.33
C GLY A 176 -15.00 2.98 9.41
N TYR A 177 -15.42 2.79 8.16
CA TYR A 177 -14.68 2.02 7.16
C TYR A 177 -14.77 2.64 5.76
N CYS A 178 -13.76 2.36 4.93
CA CYS A 178 -13.67 2.74 3.53
C CYS A 178 -14.14 1.63 2.59
N GLY A 179 -14.81 2.00 1.50
CA GLY A 179 -15.46 1.07 0.57
C GLY A 179 -16.97 0.91 0.81
N ALA A 180 -17.59 1.91 1.45
CA ALA A 180 -19.03 1.99 1.70
C ALA A 180 -19.81 2.52 0.50
#